data_AF-A4SPD8-F1
#
_entry.id   AF-A4SPD8-F1
#
_cell.length_a   1.000
_cell.length_b   1.000
_cell.length_c   1.000
_cell.angle_alpha   90.00
_cell.angle_beta   90.00
_cell.angle_gamma   90.00
#
_symmetry.space_group_name_H-M   'P 1'
#
loop_
_entity.id
_entity.type
_entity.pdbx_description
1 polymer ?
#
loop_
_entity_poly.entity_id
_entity_poly.type
_entity_poly.pdbx_seq_one_letter_code
_entity_poly.pdbx_strand_id
1 'polypeptide(L)'
;MFSVDTLLRQHLPHLSNNPVLRPLLGQGLRWLLHEKAFQHFASSYPHLRGLDFVEQALQQIDFDYKVSEAELEHIPSSGRVIIVANHPIGSLDGLALLRLLGRIRPDVKIVANQLLAQLTALRPLLLPVDNMHGKTDRRAILAMGEHLASEGALVIFPAGEVSRLGIKGVKDGPWQGGFIKLAQRTRTPLVPIHVGGRNGLGFYFSAWLNNAWAGLLLVKQLFRQQGGRIPVTIGARIPVDSFRDLPAKTAAQLVRSHLYRIGRGKKGKLATEAPIAQPEERRQLKQAIEACEALGHTPDGQGIYLYRRHELSHSVILRELGRLREIAFRAVGEGSGKRRDLDGFDDDYHHLILWDPARLEIIGAYRFAPVAELMASKGLDGLYSHTLFGFEARLLPRLELAIELGRSFIQPAYWGKRGLDYLWFGIGAYLARYPRYRYLFGPVSLSGSLPPAAKDLLVSFYRQHFTPELALAHSRRPYPETLPLFEGQDYGTDLKALKARLDNLGCAIPTLYKQYSELCEPGGVQFMDFGIDPDFNHCIDGLVWVDVSRIKPHKRARYIGSQQIGDQPDGLHLDEQGRARA
;
A
#
# COMPACT_ATOMS: atom_id res chain seq x y z
N MET A 1 2.41 -34.64 -19.79
CA MET A 1 1.15 -35.20 -19.25
C MET A 1 1.49 -36.18 -18.15
N PHE A 2 0.79 -36.12 -17.02
CA PHE A 2 0.97 -37.04 -15.90
C PHE A 2 0.46 -38.42 -16.32
N SER A 3 1.36 -39.38 -16.53
CA SER A 3 1.00 -40.78 -16.78
C SER A 3 1.51 -41.65 -15.64
N VAL A 4 0.65 -42.55 -15.15
CA VAL A 4 1.01 -43.48 -14.08
C VAL A 4 2.22 -44.34 -14.45
N ASP A 5 2.39 -44.63 -15.74
CA ASP A 5 3.55 -45.35 -16.28
C ASP A 5 4.86 -44.56 -16.17
N THR A 6 4.83 -43.23 -16.30
CA THR A 6 6.02 -42.37 -16.13
C THR A 6 6.42 -42.28 -14.65
N LEU A 7 5.44 -42.17 -13.75
CA LEU A 7 5.64 -42.13 -12.30
C LEU A 7 6.19 -43.44 -11.73
N LEU A 8 5.65 -44.58 -12.17
CA LEU A 8 6.12 -45.91 -11.77
C LEU A 8 7.58 -46.14 -12.17
N ARG A 9 7.99 -45.68 -13.36
CA ARG A 9 9.37 -45.79 -13.84
C ARG A 9 10.33 -44.87 -13.09
N GLN A 10 9.90 -43.67 -12.68
CA GLN A 10 10.78 -42.71 -12.00
C GLN A 10 10.95 -42.96 -10.50
N HIS A 11 9.91 -43.39 -9.79
CA HIS A 11 9.93 -43.45 -8.32
C HIS A 11 9.89 -44.86 -7.73
N LEU A 12 9.49 -45.89 -8.49
CA LEU A 12 9.44 -47.29 -8.04
C LEU A 12 10.02 -48.26 -9.09
N PRO A 13 11.28 -48.08 -9.53
CA PRO A 13 11.86 -48.85 -10.63
C PRO A 13 11.89 -50.37 -10.36
N HIS A 14 12.14 -50.78 -9.11
CA HIS A 14 12.19 -52.19 -8.70
C HIS A 14 10.84 -52.92 -8.80
N LEU A 15 9.72 -52.21 -8.65
CA LEU A 15 8.36 -52.76 -8.78
C LEU A 15 7.85 -52.68 -10.24
N SER A 16 8.42 -51.78 -11.05
CA SER A 16 8.07 -51.62 -12.46
C SER A 16 8.57 -52.76 -13.37
N ASN A 17 9.58 -53.50 -12.92
CA ASN A 17 10.21 -54.60 -13.66
C ASN A 17 9.55 -55.97 -13.43
N ASN A 18 8.55 -56.07 -12.53
CA ASN A 18 7.87 -57.34 -12.27
C ASN A 18 6.62 -57.49 -13.18
N PRO A 19 6.60 -58.45 -14.12
CA PRO A 19 5.57 -58.56 -15.16
C PRO A 19 4.16 -58.86 -14.62
N VAL A 20 4.04 -59.43 -13.41
CA VAL A 20 2.76 -59.78 -12.78
C VAL A 20 2.22 -58.64 -11.91
N LEU A 21 3.10 -57.95 -11.18
CA LEU A 21 2.71 -56.86 -10.28
C LEU A 21 2.47 -55.53 -11.01
N ARG A 22 3.13 -55.31 -12.16
CA ARG A 22 3.00 -54.09 -12.96
C ARG A 22 1.57 -53.77 -13.44
N PRO A 23 0.79 -54.70 -14.03
CA PRO A 23 -0.57 -54.40 -14.45
C PRO A 23 -1.51 -54.16 -13.27
N LEU A 24 -1.39 -54.91 -12.18
CA LEU A 24 -2.21 -54.75 -10.97
C LEU A 24 -1.91 -53.46 -10.20
N LEU A 25 -0.63 -53.13 -9.99
CA LEU A 25 -0.21 -51.85 -9.40
C LEU A 25 -0.55 -50.68 -10.32
N GLY A 26 -0.36 -50.83 -11.63
CA GLY A 26 -0.74 -49.83 -12.62
C GLY A 26 -2.24 -49.53 -12.56
N GLN A 27 -3.08 -50.55 -12.61
CA GLN A 27 -4.54 -50.39 -12.56
C GLN A 27 -5.02 -49.83 -11.22
N GLY A 28 -4.43 -50.29 -10.10
CA GLY A 28 -4.66 -49.76 -8.77
C GLY A 28 -4.26 -48.29 -8.61
N LEU A 29 -3.10 -47.89 -9.14
CA LEU A 29 -2.62 -46.50 -9.13
C LEU A 29 -3.44 -45.60 -10.05
N ARG A 30 -3.84 -46.07 -11.24
CA ARG A 30 -4.71 -45.32 -12.16
C ARG A 30 -6.09 -45.05 -11.54
N TRP A 31 -6.63 -46.03 -10.81
CA TRP A 31 -7.85 -45.88 -10.00
C TRP A 31 -7.63 -44.93 -8.82
N LEU A 32 -6.53 -45.08 -8.09
CA LEU A 32 -6.22 -44.28 -6.89
C LEU A 32 -5.92 -42.80 -7.22
N LEU A 33 -5.34 -42.53 -8.39
CA LEU A 33 -4.97 -41.20 -8.88
C LEU A 33 -6.07 -40.55 -9.75
N HIS A 34 -7.21 -41.21 -9.96
CA HIS A 34 -8.28 -40.72 -10.84
C HIS A 34 -7.76 -40.18 -12.18
N GLU A 35 -6.82 -40.90 -12.80
CA GLU A 35 -6.09 -40.45 -13.99
C GLU A 35 -7.05 -40.06 -15.14
N LYS A 36 -8.15 -40.79 -15.29
CA LYS A 36 -9.21 -40.49 -16.27
C LYS A 36 -9.86 -39.12 -16.06
N ALA A 37 -10.06 -38.69 -14.81
CA ALA A 37 -10.65 -37.37 -14.52
C ALA A 37 -9.68 -36.24 -14.87
N PHE A 38 -8.38 -36.41 -14.58
CA PHE A 38 -7.34 -35.45 -14.99
C PHE A 38 -7.16 -35.42 -16.52
N GLN A 39 -7.18 -36.57 -17.19
CA GLN A 39 -7.11 -36.65 -18.65
C GLN A 39 -8.34 -36.03 -19.30
N HIS A 40 -9.54 -36.31 -18.77
CA HIS A 40 -10.79 -35.72 -19.24
C HIS A 40 -10.84 -34.21 -19.03
N PHE A 41 -10.36 -33.73 -17.88
CA PHE A 41 -10.22 -32.30 -17.62
C PHE A 41 -9.24 -31.65 -18.62
N ALA A 42 -8.06 -32.24 -18.80
CA ALA A 42 -7.04 -31.73 -19.72
C ALA A 42 -7.49 -31.76 -21.18
N SER A 43 -8.30 -32.75 -21.59
CA SER A 43 -8.89 -32.81 -22.93
C SER A 43 -10.05 -31.84 -23.12
N SER A 44 -10.84 -31.57 -22.08
CA SER A 44 -11.99 -30.68 -22.15
C SER A 44 -11.59 -29.20 -22.05
N TYR A 45 -10.48 -28.90 -21.36
CA TYR A 45 -10.00 -27.54 -21.12
C TYR A 45 -8.52 -27.34 -21.50
N PRO A 46 -8.09 -27.69 -22.73
CA PRO A 46 -6.67 -27.64 -23.12
C PRO A 46 -6.11 -26.21 -23.24
N HIS A 47 -7.00 -25.21 -23.38
CA HIS A 47 -6.64 -23.81 -23.58
C HIS A 47 -6.48 -23.01 -22.27
N LEU A 48 -7.01 -23.52 -21.14
CA LEU A 48 -6.95 -22.82 -19.87
C LEU A 48 -5.54 -22.77 -19.30
N ARG A 49 -5.15 -21.60 -18.77
CA ARG A 49 -3.82 -21.34 -18.21
C ARG A 49 -3.95 -20.46 -16.97
N GLY A 50 -2.94 -20.52 -16.10
CA GLY A 50 -2.84 -19.66 -14.92
C GLY A 50 -4.07 -19.76 -14.03
N LEU A 51 -4.64 -18.61 -13.69
CA LEU A 51 -5.76 -18.50 -12.76
C LEU A 51 -7.06 -19.11 -13.33
N ASP A 52 -7.28 -19.04 -14.64
CA ASP A 52 -8.47 -19.62 -15.28
C ASP A 52 -8.48 -21.14 -15.16
N PHE A 53 -7.30 -21.76 -15.29
CA PHE A 53 -7.14 -23.20 -15.04
C PHE A 53 -7.43 -23.53 -13.58
N VAL A 54 -6.94 -22.71 -12.64
CA VAL A 54 -7.15 -22.92 -11.19
C VAL A 54 -8.63 -22.82 -10.84
N GLU A 55 -9.33 -21.81 -11.35
CA GLU A 55 -10.76 -21.62 -11.11
C GLU A 55 -11.58 -22.79 -11.66
N GLN A 56 -11.34 -23.18 -12.91
CA GLN A 56 -12.05 -24.31 -13.52
C GLN A 56 -11.75 -25.64 -12.79
N ALA A 57 -10.49 -25.87 -12.39
CA ALA A 57 -10.12 -27.07 -11.64
C ALA A 57 -10.86 -27.16 -10.31
N LEU A 58 -10.93 -26.06 -9.55
CA LEU A 58 -11.65 -26.02 -8.27
C LEU A 58 -13.17 -26.16 -8.45
N GLN A 59 -13.74 -25.62 -9.53
CA GLN A 59 -15.15 -25.79 -9.84
C GLN A 59 -15.51 -27.24 -10.17
N GLN A 60 -14.66 -27.96 -10.91
CA GLN A 60 -14.87 -29.38 -11.22
C GLN A 60 -14.74 -30.27 -9.98
N ILE A 61 -13.92 -29.87 -9.01
CA ILE A 61 -13.75 -30.57 -7.72
C ILE A 61 -14.83 -30.09 -6.71
N ASP A 62 -15.71 -29.15 -7.09
CA ASP A 62 -16.69 -28.53 -6.18
C ASP A 62 -16.06 -28.12 -4.83
N PHE A 63 -14.92 -27.42 -4.90
CA PHE A 63 -14.12 -27.08 -3.73
C PHE A 63 -14.07 -25.57 -3.52
N ASP A 64 -14.32 -25.14 -2.28
CA ASP A 64 -14.35 -23.73 -1.93
C ASP A 64 -13.65 -23.43 -0.60
N TYR A 65 -13.49 -22.15 -0.31
CA TYR A 65 -12.90 -21.67 0.95
C TYR A 65 -13.84 -20.72 1.68
N LYS A 66 -13.68 -20.64 3.01
CA LYS A 66 -14.38 -19.67 3.86
C LYS A 66 -13.36 -18.72 4.47
N VAL A 67 -13.50 -17.44 4.18
CA VAL A 67 -12.65 -16.35 4.69
C VAL A 67 -13.53 -15.17 5.08
N SER A 68 -13.11 -14.41 6.09
CA SER A 68 -13.78 -13.18 6.49
C SER A 68 -13.41 -12.03 5.54
N GLU A 69 -14.36 -11.16 5.19
CA GLU A 69 -14.07 -9.96 4.38
C GLU A 69 -13.02 -9.06 5.05
N ALA A 70 -13.10 -8.86 6.36
CA ALA A 70 -12.14 -8.04 7.09
C ALA A 70 -10.71 -8.59 7.00
N GLU A 71 -10.57 -9.91 6.85
CA GLU A 71 -9.27 -10.58 6.71
C GLU A 71 -8.70 -10.45 5.29
N LEU A 72 -9.54 -10.26 4.27
CA LEU A 72 -9.07 -10.03 2.89
C LEU A 72 -8.23 -8.76 2.77
N GLU A 73 -8.51 -7.76 3.60
CA GLU A 73 -7.77 -6.49 3.60
C GLU A 73 -6.33 -6.64 4.11
N HIS A 74 -6.03 -7.70 4.86
CA HIS A 74 -4.66 -8.01 5.24
C HIS A 74 -3.78 -8.36 4.03
N ILE A 75 -4.37 -8.71 2.88
CA ILE A 75 -3.66 -8.90 1.62
C ILE A 75 -3.52 -7.54 0.94
N PRO A 76 -2.30 -6.99 0.81
CA PRO A 76 -2.11 -5.71 0.15
C PRO A 76 -2.44 -5.82 -1.35
N SER A 77 -3.25 -4.88 -1.86
CA SER A 77 -3.64 -4.77 -3.27
C SER A 77 -2.46 -4.51 -4.22
N SER A 78 -1.37 -3.96 -3.70
CA SER A 78 -0.17 -3.60 -4.44
C SER A 78 1.06 -3.64 -3.53
N GLY A 79 2.24 -3.65 -4.14
CA GLY A 79 3.51 -3.70 -3.41
C GLY A 79 3.96 -5.13 -3.12
N ARG A 80 5.28 -5.31 -2.96
CA ARG A 80 5.87 -6.61 -2.67
C ARG A 80 5.34 -7.21 -1.36
N VAL A 81 5.00 -8.49 -1.39
CA VAL A 81 4.54 -9.22 -0.20
C VAL A 81 4.93 -10.70 -0.29
N ILE A 82 5.39 -11.26 0.84
CA ILE A 82 5.56 -12.71 0.97
C ILE A 82 4.43 -13.24 1.83
N ILE A 83 3.62 -14.11 1.23
CA ILE A 83 2.52 -14.79 1.90
C ILE A 83 3.03 -16.14 2.39
N VAL A 84 2.97 -16.35 3.71
CA VAL A 84 3.42 -17.60 4.33
C VAL A 84 2.24 -18.40 4.84
N ALA A 85 2.13 -19.65 4.41
CA ALA A 85 1.00 -20.50 4.77
C ALA A 85 1.43 -21.87 5.30
N ASN A 86 0.59 -22.47 6.12
CA ASN A 86 0.67 -23.91 6.40
C ASN A 86 0.01 -24.71 5.28
N HIS A 87 0.31 -26.00 5.21
CA HIS A 87 -0.06 -26.84 4.06
C HIS A 87 -0.75 -28.15 4.47
N PRO A 88 -1.96 -28.11 5.06
CA PRO A 88 -2.58 -29.28 5.68
C PRO A 88 -3.08 -30.35 4.70
N ILE A 89 -3.56 -29.96 3.51
CA ILE A 89 -4.17 -30.84 2.52
C ILE A 89 -3.18 -31.19 1.41
N GLY A 90 -2.35 -30.23 0.99
CA GLY A 90 -1.44 -30.36 -0.14
C GLY A 90 -1.91 -29.55 -1.35
N SER A 91 -1.92 -30.12 -2.55
CA SER A 91 -2.16 -29.39 -3.80
C SER A 91 -3.43 -28.54 -3.83
N LEU A 92 -4.51 -28.96 -3.15
CA LEU A 92 -5.74 -28.18 -3.02
C LEU A 92 -5.54 -26.87 -2.24
N ASP A 93 -4.70 -26.85 -1.20
CA ASP A 93 -4.41 -25.60 -0.47
C ASP A 93 -3.75 -24.59 -1.41
N GLY A 94 -2.81 -25.06 -2.24
CA GLY A 94 -2.12 -24.23 -3.22
C GLY A 94 -3.09 -23.63 -4.25
N LEU A 95 -3.98 -24.45 -4.81
CA LEU A 95 -5.00 -24.00 -5.77
C LEU A 95 -6.00 -23.03 -5.11
N ALA A 96 -6.48 -23.35 -3.90
CA ALA A 96 -7.42 -22.50 -3.17
C ALA A 96 -6.80 -21.14 -2.83
N LEU A 97 -5.54 -21.11 -2.38
CA LEU A 97 -4.82 -19.87 -2.13
C LEU A 97 -4.57 -19.09 -3.43
N LEU A 98 -4.23 -19.75 -4.54
CA LEU A 98 -4.09 -19.07 -5.83
C LEU A 98 -5.41 -18.44 -6.30
N ARG A 99 -6.56 -19.11 -6.13
CA ARG A 99 -7.88 -18.54 -6.44
C ARG A 99 -8.23 -17.37 -5.52
N LEU A 100 -7.98 -17.51 -4.22
CA LEU A 100 -8.22 -16.47 -3.22
C LEU A 100 -7.38 -15.21 -3.50
N LEU A 101 -6.07 -15.41 -3.66
CA LEU A 101 -5.12 -14.33 -3.86
C LEU A 101 -5.24 -13.73 -5.25
N GLY A 102 -5.49 -14.53 -6.29
CA GLY A 102 -5.62 -14.07 -7.68
C GLY A 102 -6.72 -13.03 -7.90
N ARG A 103 -7.75 -13.00 -7.03
CA ARG A 103 -8.81 -11.99 -7.04
C ARG A 103 -8.31 -10.59 -6.63
N ILE A 104 -7.31 -10.52 -5.77
CA ILE A 104 -6.73 -9.27 -5.25
C ILE A 104 -5.40 -8.96 -5.94
N ARG A 105 -4.62 -10.00 -6.23
CA ARG A 105 -3.25 -9.99 -6.75
C ARG A 105 -3.12 -10.98 -7.90
N PRO A 106 -3.48 -10.57 -9.14
CA PRO A 106 -3.32 -11.39 -10.33
C PRO A 106 -1.86 -11.79 -10.63
N ASP A 107 -0.92 -11.04 -10.08
CA ASP A 107 0.52 -11.27 -10.15
C ASP A 107 1.04 -12.31 -9.14
N VAL A 108 0.16 -12.99 -8.39
CA VAL A 108 0.55 -13.99 -7.41
C VAL A 108 1.34 -15.14 -8.05
N LYS A 109 2.47 -15.48 -7.44
CA LYS A 109 3.24 -16.68 -7.76
C LYS A 109 3.44 -17.53 -6.51
N ILE A 110 3.45 -18.84 -6.68
CA ILE A 110 3.65 -19.80 -5.61
C ILE A 110 4.93 -20.60 -5.83
N VAL A 111 5.70 -20.77 -4.75
CA VAL A 111 6.89 -21.61 -4.76
C VAL A 111 6.47 -23.08 -4.72
N ALA A 112 6.86 -23.84 -5.75
CA ALA A 112 6.44 -25.22 -5.91
C ALA A 112 7.57 -26.12 -6.41
N ASN A 113 7.42 -27.44 -6.23
CA ASN A 113 8.35 -28.43 -6.73
C ASN A 113 8.36 -28.46 -8.28
N GLN A 114 9.49 -28.84 -8.88
CA GLN A 114 9.66 -28.99 -10.34
C GLN A 114 8.62 -29.92 -10.98
N LEU A 115 8.13 -30.94 -10.28
CA LEU A 115 7.07 -31.82 -10.78
C LEU A 115 5.77 -31.05 -11.11
N LEU A 116 5.38 -30.08 -10.27
CA LEU A 116 4.23 -29.21 -10.54
C LEU A 116 4.51 -28.26 -11.70
N ALA A 117 5.76 -27.82 -11.88
CA ALA A 117 6.17 -26.96 -12.99
C ALA A 117 6.09 -27.64 -14.37
N GLN A 118 5.97 -28.98 -14.42
CA GLN A 118 5.70 -29.71 -15.67
C GLN A 118 4.25 -29.56 -16.14
N LEU A 119 3.33 -29.09 -15.28
CA LEU A 119 1.99 -28.71 -15.68
C LEU A 119 2.05 -27.36 -16.40
N THR A 120 2.08 -27.43 -17.72
CA THR A 120 2.15 -26.25 -18.60
C THR A 120 1.07 -25.21 -18.30
N ALA A 121 -0.12 -25.65 -17.91
CA ALA A 121 -1.22 -24.78 -17.53
C ALA A 121 -0.92 -23.91 -16.30
N LEU A 122 -0.18 -24.42 -15.31
CA LEU A 122 0.12 -23.68 -14.06
C LEU A 122 1.43 -22.90 -14.12
N ARG A 123 2.28 -23.15 -15.11
CA ARG A 123 3.63 -22.55 -15.22
C ARG A 123 3.71 -21.03 -14.97
N PRO A 124 2.77 -20.18 -15.43
CA PRO A 124 2.82 -18.74 -15.17
C PRO A 124 2.76 -18.36 -13.68
N LEU A 125 2.13 -19.20 -12.85
CA LEU A 125 1.91 -18.99 -11.43
C LEU A 125 2.97 -19.66 -10.55
N LEU A 126 3.91 -20.43 -11.13
CA LEU A 126 4.87 -21.24 -10.38
C LEU A 126 6.28 -20.66 -10.43
N LEU A 127 6.94 -20.62 -9.27
CA LEU A 127 8.39 -20.49 -9.17
C LEU A 127 8.98 -21.83 -8.73
N PRO A 128 9.61 -22.59 -9.66
CA PRO A 128 10.09 -23.93 -9.37
C PRO A 128 11.30 -23.89 -8.42
N VAL A 129 11.26 -24.76 -7.40
CA VAL A 129 12.37 -25.03 -6.49
C VAL A 129 12.64 -26.53 -6.39
N ASP A 130 13.90 -26.91 -6.22
CA ASP A 130 14.26 -28.28 -5.84
C ASP A 130 14.21 -28.42 -4.32
N ASN A 131 13.21 -29.16 -3.82
CA ASN A 131 13.06 -29.46 -2.40
C ASN A 131 13.68 -30.82 -2.00
N MET A 132 14.19 -31.61 -2.96
CA MET A 132 14.63 -32.99 -2.71
C MET A 132 16.08 -33.10 -2.23
N HIS A 133 16.94 -32.11 -2.53
CA HIS A 133 18.36 -32.11 -2.15
C HIS A 133 18.75 -31.10 -1.06
N GLY A 134 17.77 -30.48 -0.40
CA GLY A 134 18.00 -29.58 0.75
C GLY A 134 18.71 -28.25 0.44
N LYS A 135 19.02 -27.94 -0.82
CA LYS A 135 19.55 -26.65 -1.27
C LYS A 135 18.67 -26.08 -2.38
N THR A 136 17.98 -24.99 -2.09
CA THR A 136 17.26 -24.21 -3.10
C THR A 136 18.26 -23.64 -4.12
N ASP A 137 18.02 -23.90 -5.41
CA ASP A 137 18.86 -23.40 -6.50
C ASP A 137 18.98 -21.87 -6.45
N ARG A 138 20.20 -21.36 -6.67
CA ARG A 138 20.49 -19.92 -6.75
C ARG A 138 19.61 -19.24 -7.79
N ARG A 139 19.30 -19.92 -8.90
CA ARG A 139 18.39 -19.40 -9.95
C ARG A 139 16.98 -19.15 -9.42
N ALA A 140 16.45 -20.05 -8.59
CA ALA A 140 15.12 -19.87 -8.01
C ALA A 140 15.08 -18.71 -7.00
N ILE A 141 16.15 -18.53 -6.22
CA ILE A 141 16.28 -17.39 -5.29
C ILE A 141 16.32 -16.06 -6.06
N LEU A 142 17.04 -16.01 -7.18
CA LEU A 142 17.08 -14.84 -8.05
C LEU A 142 15.70 -14.54 -8.64
N ALA A 143 15.01 -15.53 -9.20
CA ALA A 143 13.67 -15.36 -9.74
C ALA A 143 12.65 -14.89 -8.69
N MET A 144 12.73 -15.41 -7.46
CA MET A 144 11.94 -14.92 -6.33
C MET A 144 12.27 -13.46 -6.00
N GLY A 145 13.55 -13.10 -5.98
CA GLY A 145 14.01 -11.73 -5.76
C GLY A 145 13.54 -10.76 -6.84
N GLU A 146 13.61 -11.14 -8.11
CA GLU A 146 13.12 -10.36 -9.25
C GLU A 146 11.61 -10.14 -9.18
N HIS A 147 10.85 -11.19 -8.88
CA HIS A 147 9.39 -11.08 -8.72
C HIS A 147 9.01 -10.13 -7.58
N LEU A 148 9.73 -10.20 -6.46
CA LEU A 148 9.53 -9.27 -5.33
C LEU A 148 9.99 -7.86 -5.68
N ALA A 149 11.06 -7.70 -6.46
CA ALA A 149 11.53 -6.40 -6.94
C ALA A 149 10.50 -5.74 -7.87
N SER A 150 9.78 -6.52 -8.69
CA SER A 150 8.65 -6.05 -9.50
C SER A 150 7.34 -5.89 -8.70
N GLU A 151 7.43 -5.64 -7.39
CA GLU A 151 6.30 -5.46 -6.47
C GLU A 151 5.35 -6.67 -6.37
N GLY A 152 5.82 -7.87 -6.72
CA GLY A 152 5.01 -9.08 -6.84
C GLY A 152 4.57 -9.71 -5.52
N ALA A 153 3.46 -10.46 -5.55
CA ALA A 153 3.02 -11.31 -4.44
C ALA A 153 3.61 -12.73 -4.56
N LEU A 154 4.27 -13.20 -3.51
CA LEU A 154 4.94 -14.50 -3.47
C LEU A 154 4.40 -15.39 -2.35
N VAL A 155 3.83 -16.54 -2.69
CA VAL A 155 3.35 -17.54 -1.74
C VAL A 155 4.43 -18.58 -1.47
N ILE A 156 4.72 -18.82 -0.19
CA ILE A 156 5.70 -19.81 0.27
C ILE A 156 5.06 -20.70 1.34
N PHE A 157 5.23 -22.02 1.18
CA PHE A 157 4.96 -23.01 2.23
C PHE A 157 6.26 -23.38 2.94
N PRO A 158 6.60 -22.79 4.11
CA PRO A 158 7.96 -22.84 4.63
C PRO A 158 8.39 -24.22 5.15
N ALA A 159 7.45 -25.13 5.36
CA ALA A 159 7.73 -26.51 5.77
C ALA A 159 8.29 -27.37 4.62
N GLY A 160 8.02 -27.00 3.36
CA GLY A 160 8.41 -27.78 2.17
C GLY A 160 7.68 -29.11 1.99
N GLU A 161 6.85 -29.50 2.96
CA GLU A 161 6.04 -30.71 3.01
C GLU A 161 4.65 -30.38 3.57
N VAL A 162 3.70 -31.30 3.34
CA VAL A 162 2.35 -31.21 3.89
C VAL A 162 2.31 -31.45 5.41
N SER A 163 1.37 -30.81 6.10
CA SER A 163 1.25 -30.90 7.56
C SER A 163 1.06 -32.34 8.02
N ARG A 164 1.65 -32.70 9.16
CA ARG A 164 1.56 -34.03 9.76
C ARG A 164 0.61 -34.03 10.96
N LEU A 165 -0.04 -35.17 11.22
CA LEU A 165 -0.87 -35.35 12.40
C LEU A 165 0.03 -35.54 13.64
N GLY A 166 -0.17 -34.74 14.67
CA GLY A 166 0.48 -34.91 15.97
C GLY A 166 -0.51 -34.86 17.14
N ILE A 167 -0.01 -35.10 18.35
CA ILE A 167 -0.79 -35.17 19.60
C ILE A 167 -1.59 -33.87 19.87
N LYS A 168 -1.13 -32.72 19.35
CA LYS A 168 -1.78 -31.40 19.50
C LYS A 168 -2.55 -30.94 18.24
N GLY A 169 -2.89 -31.86 17.33
CA GLY A 169 -3.58 -31.58 16.07
C GLY A 169 -2.67 -31.67 14.83
N VAL A 170 -3.21 -31.34 13.66
CA VAL A 170 -2.48 -31.29 12.38
C VAL A 170 -1.63 -30.03 12.35
N LYS A 171 -0.32 -30.18 12.18
CA LYS A 171 0.64 -29.07 12.12
C LYS A 171 1.79 -29.39 11.17
N ASP A 172 2.34 -28.34 10.60
CA ASP A 172 3.58 -28.39 9.85
C ASP A 172 4.75 -28.85 10.70
N GLY A 173 5.72 -29.47 10.03
CA GLY A 173 7.06 -29.68 10.56
C GLY A 173 7.82 -28.37 10.81
N PRO A 174 9.12 -28.45 11.11
CA PRO A 174 9.98 -27.28 11.25
C PRO A 174 9.96 -26.41 10.00
N TRP A 175 9.71 -25.11 10.16
CA TRP A 175 9.76 -24.14 9.07
C TRP A 175 11.22 -23.76 8.76
N GLN A 176 11.55 -23.70 7.47
CA GLN A 176 12.88 -23.34 6.99
C GLN A 176 13.12 -21.82 7.06
N GLY A 177 14.35 -21.38 7.33
CA GLY A 177 14.69 -19.95 7.46
C GLY A 177 14.87 -19.19 6.14
N GLY A 178 14.77 -19.85 4.98
CA GLY A 178 15.05 -19.26 3.67
C GLY A 178 14.16 -18.06 3.33
N PHE A 179 12.86 -18.17 3.62
CA PHE A 179 11.90 -17.09 3.37
C PHE A 179 12.17 -15.85 4.25
N ILE A 180 12.68 -16.03 5.48
CA ILE A 180 13.06 -14.91 6.35
C ILE A 180 14.26 -14.17 5.75
N LYS A 181 15.28 -14.89 5.30
CA LYS A 181 16.45 -14.28 4.64
C LYS A 181 16.04 -13.51 3.38
N LEU A 182 15.12 -14.07 2.59
CA LEU A 182 14.57 -13.41 1.41
C LEU A 182 13.81 -12.14 1.80
N ALA A 183 12.92 -12.21 2.79
CA ALA A 183 12.16 -11.09 3.31
C ALA A 183 13.06 -9.95 3.81
N GLN A 184 14.08 -10.28 4.61
CA GLN A 184 15.06 -9.32 5.13
C GLN A 184 15.87 -8.67 3.99
N ARG A 185 16.37 -9.47 3.04
CA ARG A 185 17.16 -8.98 1.90
C ARG A 185 16.37 -8.06 0.97
N THR A 186 15.11 -8.40 0.71
CA THR A 186 14.23 -7.65 -0.20
C THR A 186 13.41 -6.57 0.51
N ARG A 187 13.56 -6.46 1.84
CA ARG A 187 12.72 -5.62 2.71
C ARG A 187 11.21 -5.85 2.47
N THR A 188 10.82 -7.12 2.28
CA THR A 188 9.45 -7.50 1.96
C THR A 188 8.68 -7.91 3.23
N PRO A 189 7.51 -7.31 3.52
CA PRO A 189 6.68 -7.70 4.65
C PRO A 189 6.06 -9.10 4.45
N LEU A 190 5.66 -9.73 5.56
CA LEU A 190 5.01 -11.04 5.55
C LEU A 190 3.50 -10.92 5.80
N VAL A 191 2.70 -11.76 5.14
CA VAL A 191 1.28 -11.96 5.47
C VAL A 191 1.06 -13.45 5.80
N PRO A 192 0.76 -13.79 7.07
CA PRO A 192 0.54 -15.18 7.46
C PRO A 192 -0.89 -15.64 7.12
N ILE A 193 -1.03 -16.74 6.39
CA ILE A 193 -2.34 -17.35 6.07
C ILE A 193 -2.43 -18.74 6.67
N HIS A 194 -3.32 -18.91 7.65
CA HIS A 194 -3.59 -20.20 8.23
C HIS A 194 -4.72 -20.89 7.47
N VAL A 195 -4.37 -21.97 6.76
CA VAL A 195 -5.32 -22.86 6.12
C VAL A 195 -5.75 -23.90 7.16
N GLY A 196 -7.05 -23.91 7.47
CA GLY A 196 -7.67 -24.95 8.29
C GLY A 196 -8.15 -26.11 7.42
N GLY A 197 -8.45 -27.22 8.09
CA GLY A 197 -8.77 -28.48 7.43
C GLY A 197 -7.87 -29.60 7.92
N ARG A 198 -8.30 -30.84 7.67
CA ARG A 198 -7.53 -32.04 7.99
C ARG A 198 -7.69 -33.01 6.83
N ASN A 199 -6.61 -33.69 6.51
CA ASN A 199 -6.67 -34.85 5.66
C ASN A 199 -7.31 -36.03 6.41
N GLY A 200 -8.01 -36.93 5.73
CA GLY A 200 -8.53 -38.17 6.31
C GLY A 200 -7.40 -39.05 6.88
N LEU A 201 -7.69 -39.79 7.95
CA LEU A 201 -6.74 -40.56 8.78
C LEU A 201 -5.79 -41.50 7.99
N GLY A 202 -6.27 -42.09 6.89
CA GLY A 202 -5.46 -42.99 6.05
C GLY A 202 -4.27 -42.32 5.34
N PHE A 203 -4.34 -41.02 5.04
CA PHE A 203 -3.20 -40.27 4.51
C PHE A 203 -2.09 -40.14 5.56
N TYR A 204 -2.45 -39.78 6.79
CA TYR A 204 -1.50 -39.66 7.89
C TYR A 204 -0.82 -41.00 8.21
N PHE A 205 -1.54 -42.11 8.06
CA PHE A 205 -0.98 -43.46 8.21
C PHE A 205 0.06 -43.76 7.12
N SER A 206 -0.22 -43.38 5.87
CA SER A 206 0.70 -43.60 4.74
C SER A 206 1.96 -42.73 4.75
N ALA A 207 1.83 -41.45 5.16
CA ALA A 207 2.96 -40.54 5.33
C ALA A 207 3.89 -40.95 6.48
N TRP A 208 3.39 -41.74 7.44
CA TRP A 208 4.20 -42.37 8.48
C TRP A 208 4.99 -43.58 7.95
N LEU A 209 4.47 -44.30 6.94
CA LEU A 209 5.11 -45.49 6.36
C LEU A 209 6.15 -45.16 5.27
N ASN A 210 5.90 -44.24 4.33
CA ASN A 210 6.85 -43.86 3.28
C ASN A 210 6.45 -42.57 2.51
N ASN A 211 7.37 -41.61 2.36
CA ASN A 211 7.15 -40.32 1.69
C ASN A 211 6.70 -40.43 0.21
N ALA A 212 7.10 -41.47 -0.52
CA ALA A 212 6.71 -41.65 -1.93
C ALA A 212 5.23 -42.03 -2.09
N TRP A 213 4.69 -42.81 -1.15
CA TRP A 213 3.29 -43.26 -1.16
C TRP A 213 2.33 -42.15 -0.70
N ALA A 214 2.80 -41.24 0.15
CA ALA A 214 2.05 -40.08 0.60
C ALA A 214 1.64 -39.15 -0.56
N GLY A 215 2.54 -38.94 -1.54
CA GLY A 215 2.25 -38.11 -2.73
C GLY A 215 1.15 -38.70 -3.62
N LEU A 216 1.06 -40.03 -3.72
CA LEU A 216 0.05 -40.73 -4.52
C LEU A 216 -1.33 -40.70 -3.83
N LEU A 217 -1.37 -40.85 -2.51
CA LEU A 217 -2.60 -40.76 -1.72
C LEU A 217 -3.16 -39.33 -1.60
N LEU A 218 -2.32 -38.32 -1.85
CA LEU A 218 -2.74 -36.91 -1.95
C LEU A 218 -3.80 -36.71 -3.03
N VAL A 219 -3.68 -37.40 -4.17
CA VAL A 219 -4.65 -37.30 -5.27
C VAL A 219 -5.97 -37.97 -4.90
N LYS A 220 -5.95 -39.14 -4.26
CA LYS A 220 -7.18 -39.77 -3.72
C LYS A 220 -7.88 -38.87 -2.71
N GLN A 221 -7.10 -38.14 -1.92
CA GLN A 221 -7.60 -37.24 -0.90
C GLN A 221 -8.21 -35.95 -1.48
N LEU A 222 -7.67 -35.47 -2.60
CA LEU A 222 -8.20 -34.36 -3.37
C LEU A 222 -9.65 -34.62 -3.82
N PHE A 223 -9.94 -35.81 -4.35
CA PHE A 223 -11.31 -36.22 -4.70
C PHE A 223 -12.20 -36.49 -3.48
N ARG A 224 -11.62 -36.84 -2.33
CA ARG A 224 -12.38 -37.05 -1.08
C ARG A 224 -12.84 -35.75 -0.41
N GLN A 225 -12.24 -34.63 -0.78
CA GLN A 225 -12.59 -33.28 -0.35
C GLN A 225 -13.64 -32.62 -1.27
N GLN A 226 -14.18 -33.35 -2.25
CA GLN A 226 -15.20 -32.85 -3.17
C GLN A 226 -16.45 -32.39 -2.39
N GLY A 227 -16.92 -31.17 -2.65
CA GLY A 227 -17.97 -30.49 -1.87
C GLY A 227 -17.49 -29.85 -0.56
N GLY A 228 -16.19 -29.88 -0.28
CA GLY A 228 -15.58 -29.39 0.97
C GLY A 228 -15.35 -27.88 0.97
N ARG A 229 -15.47 -27.27 2.16
CA ARG A 229 -15.11 -25.87 2.41
C ARG A 229 -13.99 -25.76 3.43
N ILE A 230 -12.84 -25.21 3.04
CA ILE A 230 -11.73 -25.00 3.97
C ILE A 230 -11.80 -23.63 4.64
N PRO A 231 -11.75 -23.55 5.99
CA PRO A 231 -11.64 -22.27 6.66
C PRO A 231 -10.22 -21.72 6.46
N VAL A 232 -10.13 -20.47 6.02
CA VAL A 232 -8.88 -19.74 5.83
C VAL A 232 -8.89 -18.54 6.76
N THR A 233 -7.81 -18.37 7.52
CA THR A 233 -7.60 -17.22 8.41
C THR A 233 -6.40 -16.43 7.93
N ILE A 234 -6.60 -15.17 7.52
CA ILE A 234 -5.52 -14.29 7.08
C ILE A 234 -5.14 -13.36 8.22
N GLY A 235 -3.89 -13.42 8.66
CA GLY A 235 -3.37 -12.52 9.69
C GLY A 235 -2.87 -11.19 9.14
N ALA A 236 -2.81 -10.20 10.02
CA ALA A 236 -2.29 -8.87 9.72
C ALA A 236 -0.84 -8.91 9.23
N ARG A 237 -0.46 -7.87 8.48
CA ARG A 237 0.87 -7.73 7.89
C ARG A 237 1.93 -7.64 8.99
N ILE A 238 2.99 -8.44 8.85
CA ILE A 238 4.16 -8.41 9.74
C ILE A 238 5.27 -7.63 9.01
N PRO A 239 5.62 -6.42 9.46
CA PRO A 239 6.74 -5.67 8.87
C PRO A 239 8.07 -6.37 9.17
N VAL A 240 9.06 -6.16 8.30
CA VAL A 240 10.39 -6.78 8.42
C VAL A 240 11.04 -6.44 9.77
N ASP A 241 10.78 -5.24 10.28
CA ASP A 241 11.34 -4.72 11.53
C ASP A 241 10.93 -5.54 12.76
N SER A 242 9.81 -6.26 12.67
CA SER A 242 9.37 -7.18 13.74
C SER A 242 10.27 -8.38 13.93
N PHE A 243 11.14 -8.70 12.96
CA PHE A 243 12.04 -9.85 13.02
C PHE A 243 13.41 -9.58 12.38
N ARG A 244 13.76 -8.31 12.12
CA ARG A 244 14.99 -7.91 11.43
C ARG A 244 16.24 -8.38 12.18
N ASP A 245 16.25 -8.21 13.50
CA ASP A 245 17.42 -8.48 14.35
C ASP A 245 17.52 -9.95 14.80
N LEU A 246 16.59 -10.79 14.36
CA LEU A 246 16.51 -12.18 14.78
C LEU A 246 17.22 -13.10 13.78
N PRO A 247 17.93 -14.15 14.26
CA PRO A 247 18.44 -15.19 13.40
C PRO A 247 17.30 -15.85 12.61
N ALA A 248 17.53 -16.12 11.32
CA ALA A 248 16.48 -16.59 10.40
C ALA A 248 15.71 -17.84 10.89
N LYS A 249 16.38 -18.76 11.58
CA LYS A 249 15.74 -19.96 12.14
C LYS A 249 14.79 -19.62 13.29
N THR A 250 15.20 -18.72 14.19
CA THR A 250 14.39 -18.24 15.32
C THR A 250 13.20 -17.43 14.83
N ALA A 251 13.42 -16.51 13.88
CA ALA A 251 12.37 -15.76 13.23
C ALA A 251 11.34 -16.67 12.55
N ALA A 252 11.77 -17.69 11.81
CA ALA A 252 10.87 -18.65 11.17
C ALA A 252 9.99 -19.40 12.19
N GLN A 253 10.56 -19.81 13.33
CA GLN A 253 9.80 -20.43 14.42
C GLN A 253 8.79 -19.49 15.06
N LEU A 254 9.14 -18.20 15.22
CA LEU A 254 8.24 -17.18 15.75
C LEU A 254 7.09 -16.89 14.79
N VAL A 255 7.37 -16.75 13.48
CA VAL A 255 6.31 -16.59 12.45
C VAL A 255 5.41 -17.81 12.41
N ARG A 256 5.95 -19.04 12.48
CA ARG A 256 5.13 -20.26 12.60
C ARG A 256 4.26 -20.21 13.85
N SER A 257 4.84 -19.85 15.00
CA SER A 257 4.10 -19.74 16.26
C SER A 257 3.03 -18.64 16.21
N HIS A 258 3.27 -17.57 15.46
CA HIS A 258 2.31 -16.50 15.20
C HIS A 258 1.13 -17.06 14.38
N LEU A 259 1.41 -17.72 13.24
CA LEU A 259 0.43 -18.34 12.35
C LEU A 259 -0.56 -19.25 13.09
N TYR A 260 -0.06 -20.21 13.87
CA TYR A 260 -0.93 -21.14 14.59
C TYR A 260 -1.71 -20.51 15.75
N ARG A 261 -1.31 -19.32 16.23
CA ARG A 261 -2.07 -18.59 17.25
C ARG A 261 -3.24 -17.85 16.61
N ILE A 262 -2.99 -17.16 15.49
CA ILE A 262 -4.06 -16.45 14.76
C ILE A 262 -5.11 -17.43 14.22
N GLY A 263 -4.70 -18.60 13.72
CA GLY A 263 -5.63 -19.66 13.29
C GLY A 263 -6.47 -20.28 14.42
N ARG A 264 -6.18 -19.95 15.68
CA ARG A 264 -6.96 -20.32 16.87
C ARG A 264 -7.73 -19.13 17.48
N GLY A 265 -7.79 -18.00 16.77
CA GLY A 265 -8.39 -16.76 17.27
C GLY A 265 -7.61 -16.09 18.41
N LYS A 266 -6.32 -16.40 18.58
CA LYS A 266 -5.47 -15.80 19.64
C LYS A 266 -4.58 -14.71 19.07
N LYS A 267 -4.26 -13.70 19.89
CA LYS A 267 -3.29 -12.65 19.55
C LYS A 267 -1.95 -13.25 19.13
N GLY A 268 -1.41 -12.75 18.01
CA GLY A 268 -0.11 -13.11 17.47
C GLY A 268 1.05 -12.76 18.42
N LYS A 269 2.25 -13.24 18.09
CA LYS A 269 3.49 -12.98 18.88
C LYS A 269 4.36 -11.85 18.34
N LEU A 270 4.12 -11.45 17.11
CA LEU A 270 4.92 -10.43 16.42
C LEU A 270 4.09 -9.17 16.32
N ALA A 271 4.75 -8.03 16.33
CA ALA A 271 4.11 -6.77 15.98
C ALA A 271 3.58 -6.87 14.54
N THR A 272 2.43 -6.25 14.32
CA THR A 272 1.72 -6.26 13.04
C THR A 272 1.18 -4.88 12.77
N GLU A 273 0.99 -4.56 11.50
CA GLU A 273 0.37 -3.32 11.07
C GLU A 273 -1.08 -3.57 10.67
N ALA A 274 -1.95 -2.61 10.95
CA ALA A 274 -3.34 -2.68 10.48
C ALA A 274 -3.37 -2.69 8.94
N PRO A 275 -4.33 -3.40 8.32
CA PRO A 275 -4.49 -3.37 6.88
C PRO A 275 -4.83 -1.96 6.40
N ILE A 276 -4.41 -1.64 5.18
CA ILE A 276 -4.92 -0.48 4.44
C ILE A 276 -6.12 -0.96 3.64
N ALA A 277 -7.14 -0.10 3.47
CA ALA A 277 -8.31 -0.43 2.65
C ALA A 277 -7.93 -0.93 1.25
N GLN A 278 -8.78 -1.80 0.69
CA GLN A 278 -8.73 -2.11 -0.74
C GLN A 278 -9.11 -0.88 -1.58
N PRO A 279 -8.62 -0.77 -2.83
CA PRO A 279 -8.99 0.31 -3.74
C PRO A 279 -10.50 0.38 -3.96
N GLU A 280 -11.03 1.59 -4.08
CA GLU A 280 -12.40 1.77 -4.53
C GLU A 280 -12.54 1.42 -6.03
N GLU A 281 -13.77 1.15 -6.48
CA GLU A 281 -14.03 0.71 -7.85
C GLU A 281 -13.71 1.84 -8.85
N ARG A 282 -12.86 1.55 -9.84
CA ARG A 282 -12.29 2.57 -10.74
C ARG A 282 -13.32 3.31 -11.56
N ARG A 283 -14.37 2.62 -12.03
CA ARG A 283 -15.44 3.27 -12.80
C ARG A 283 -16.26 4.20 -11.91
N GLN A 284 -16.64 3.79 -10.70
CA GLN A 284 -17.30 4.68 -9.73
C GLN A 284 -16.42 5.88 -9.36
N LEU A 285 -15.12 5.64 -9.13
CA LEU A 285 -14.17 6.71 -8.82
C LEU A 285 -14.05 7.72 -9.97
N LYS A 286 -13.92 7.25 -11.22
CA LYS A 286 -13.90 8.09 -12.42
C LYS A 286 -15.16 8.95 -12.51
N GLN A 287 -16.34 8.32 -12.40
CA GLN A 287 -17.62 9.02 -12.45
C GLN A 287 -17.74 10.10 -11.37
N ALA A 288 -17.30 9.79 -10.14
CA ALA A 288 -17.32 10.75 -9.05
C ALA A 288 -16.36 11.92 -9.30
N ILE A 289 -15.15 11.66 -9.80
CA ILE A 289 -14.15 12.70 -10.07
C ILE A 289 -14.59 13.60 -11.23
N GLU A 290 -15.13 13.04 -12.30
CA GLU A 290 -15.60 13.82 -13.46
C GLU A 290 -16.85 14.65 -13.14
N ALA A 291 -17.59 14.31 -12.08
CA ALA A 291 -18.69 15.11 -11.56
C ALA A 291 -18.23 16.29 -10.67
N CYS A 292 -16.95 16.33 -10.27
CA CYS A 292 -16.39 17.44 -9.50
C CYS A 292 -16.21 18.69 -10.37
N GLU A 293 -16.06 19.84 -9.70
CA GLU A 293 -15.67 21.09 -10.36
C GLU A 293 -14.28 20.93 -11.00
N ALA A 294 -14.18 21.06 -12.31
CA ALA A 294 -12.90 21.04 -13.02
C ALA A 294 -12.22 22.41 -12.88
N LEU A 295 -11.02 22.42 -12.30
CA LEU A 295 -10.21 23.64 -12.17
C LEU A 295 -9.30 23.84 -13.39
N GLY A 296 -8.92 22.77 -14.08
CA GLY A 296 -8.11 22.81 -15.29
C GLY A 296 -7.32 21.53 -15.52
N HIS A 297 -6.24 21.65 -16.31
CA HIS A 297 -5.32 20.56 -16.59
C HIS A 297 -3.87 20.97 -16.34
N THR A 298 -3.01 20.00 -16.03
CA THR A 298 -1.56 20.19 -16.01
C THR A 298 -1.00 20.28 -17.44
N PRO A 299 0.25 20.77 -17.64
CA PRO A 299 0.83 20.89 -18.98
C PRO A 299 0.95 19.58 -19.77
N ASP A 300 0.93 18.43 -19.10
CA ASP A 300 0.96 17.08 -19.68
C ASP A 300 -0.43 16.40 -19.70
N GLY A 301 -1.51 17.15 -19.47
CA GLY A 301 -2.89 16.69 -19.64
C GLY A 301 -3.49 15.93 -18.45
N GLN A 302 -2.88 15.97 -17.27
CA GLN A 302 -3.50 15.43 -16.04
C GLN A 302 -4.63 16.36 -15.60
N GLY A 303 -5.74 15.81 -15.12
CA GLY A 303 -6.89 16.59 -14.68
C GLY A 303 -6.71 17.17 -13.28
N ILE A 304 -7.23 18.37 -13.06
CA ILE A 304 -7.24 19.06 -11.77
C ILE A 304 -8.70 19.33 -11.39
N TYR A 305 -9.15 18.71 -10.31
CA TYR A 305 -10.54 18.77 -9.86
C TYR A 305 -10.63 19.27 -8.41
N LEU A 306 -11.76 19.90 -8.10
CA LEU A 306 -12.09 20.34 -6.76
C LEU A 306 -13.29 19.54 -6.24
N TYR A 307 -13.04 18.76 -5.20
CA TYR A 307 -14.06 17.97 -4.54
C TYR A 307 -14.49 18.62 -3.21
N ARG A 308 -15.79 18.55 -2.93
CA ARG A 308 -16.43 18.97 -1.68
C ARG A 308 -17.43 17.89 -1.27
N ARG A 309 -17.50 17.56 0.02
CA ARG A 309 -18.37 16.46 0.48
C ARG A 309 -19.86 16.76 0.37
N HIS A 310 -20.29 18.00 0.62
CA HIS A 310 -21.69 18.43 0.59
C HIS A 310 -22.66 17.44 1.28
N GLU A 311 -22.33 17.01 2.50
CA GLU A 311 -23.17 16.11 3.32
C GLU A 311 -23.47 14.72 2.71
N LEU A 312 -22.75 14.32 1.64
CA LEU A 312 -22.91 12.99 1.07
C LEU A 312 -22.67 11.90 2.13
N SER A 313 -23.67 11.02 2.29
CA SER A 313 -23.63 9.89 3.20
C SER A 313 -22.55 8.87 2.82
N HIS A 314 -22.23 8.78 1.53
CA HIS A 314 -21.19 7.94 0.99
C HIS A 314 -20.32 8.70 -0.01
N SER A 315 -19.00 8.68 0.19
CA SER A 315 -18.04 9.30 -0.73
C SER A 315 -16.95 8.31 -1.13
N VAL A 316 -17.01 7.86 -2.39
CA VAL A 316 -15.97 7.05 -3.03
C VAL A 316 -14.64 7.81 -3.05
N ILE A 317 -14.69 9.13 -3.31
CA ILE A 317 -13.50 9.99 -3.36
C ILE A 317 -12.80 10.06 -2.00
N LEU A 318 -13.51 10.42 -0.91
CA LEU A 318 -12.86 10.53 0.41
C LEU A 318 -12.28 9.20 0.88
N ARG A 319 -12.98 8.10 0.60
CA ARG A 319 -12.50 6.76 0.94
C ARG A 319 -11.21 6.43 0.19
N GLU A 320 -11.13 6.78 -1.08
CA GLU A 320 -9.93 6.57 -1.89
C GLU A 320 -8.79 7.52 -1.49
N LEU A 321 -9.10 8.79 -1.22
CA LEU A 321 -8.13 9.77 -0.70
C LEU A 321 -7.52 9.29 0.61
N GLY A 322 -8.34 8.87 1.59
CA GLY A 322 -7.84 8.35 2.86
C GLY A 322 -7.00 7.09 2.72
N ARG A 323 -7.35 6.21 1.76
CA ARG A 323 -6.55 5.02 1.43
C ARG A 323 -5.19 5.40 0.87
N LEU A 324 -5.16 6.23 -0.18
CA LEU A 324 -3.92 6.64 -0.86
C LEU A 324 -3.01 7.49 0.03
N ARG A 325 -3.62 8.32 0.89
CA ARG A 325 -2.92 9.11 1.90
C ARG A 325 -2.21 8.23 2.92
N GLU A 326 -2.90 7.22 3.45
CA GLU A 326 -2.28 6.22 4.35
C GLU A 326 -1.15 5.45 3.65
N ILE A 327 -1.30 5.11 2.36
CA ILE A 327 -0.23 4.47 1.57
C ILE A 327 1.00 5.38 1.46
N ALA A 328 0.79 6.64 1.12
CA ALA A 328 1.87 7.60 0.93
C ALA A 328 2.61 7.88 2.23
N PHE A 329 1.89 8.13 3.33
CA PHE A 329 2.50 8.44 4.62
C PHE A 329 3.18 7.23 5.26
N ARG A 330 2.55 6.04 5.21
CA ARG A 330 3.18 4.84 5.78
C ARG A 330 4.47 4.46 5.05
N ALA A 331 4.58 4.78 3.76
CA ALA A 331 5.79 4.55 2.98
C ALA A 331 6.99 5.43 3.43
N VAL A 332 6.74 6.54 4.14
CA VAL A 332 7.77 7.38 4.78
C VAL A 332 7.82 7.24 6.31
N GLY A 333 7.10 6.26 6.88
CA GLY A 333 7.08 6.00 8.32
C GLY A 333 6.12 6.90 9.11
N GLU A 334 5.15 7.50 8.44
CA GLU A 334 4.12 8.38 9.01
C GLU A 334 2.72 7.80 8.78
N GLY A 335 1.67 8.59 9.01
CA GLY A 335 0.29 8.22 8.75
C GLY A 335 -0.47 7.81 10.00
N SER A 336 -1.76 7.56 9.84
CA SER A 336 -2.67 7.28 10.94
C SER A 336 -2.49 5.88 11.55
N GLY A 337 -1.84 4.97 10.81
CA GLY A 337 -1.76 3.56 11.16
C GLY A 337 -3.10 2.82 11.05
N LYS A 338 -4.14 3.47 10.51
CA LYS A 338 -5.50 2.92 10.34
C LYS A 338 -5.70 2.40 8.92
N ARG A 339 -6.93 1.94 8.65
CA ARG A 339 -7.38 1.48 7.33
C ARG A 339 -7.36 2.59 6.27
N ARG A 340 -7.70 3.81 6.68
CA ARG A 340 -7.70 5.03 5.89
C ARG A 340 -7.27 6.18 6.79
N ASP A 341 -6.48 7.07 6.24
CA ASP A 341 -6.08 8.30 6.92
C ASP A 341 -7.12 9.40 6.66
N LEU A 342 -8.17 9.40 7.48
CA LEU A 342 -9.23 10.42 7.49
C LEU A 342 -9.47 10.94 8.90
N ASP A 343 -9.83 12.20 9.02
CA ASP A 343 -10.24 12.88 10.25
C ASP A 343 -11.54 13.70 10.03
N GLY A 344 -12.02 14.36 11.09
CA GLY A 344 -13.27 15.13 11.04
C GLY A 344 -13.24 16.34 10.09
N PHE A 345 -12.05 16.85 9.75
CA PHE A 345 -11.90 18.00 8.85
C PHE A 345 -12.07 17.60 7.37
N ASP A 346 -11.90 16.33 7.03
CA ASP A 346 -12.07 15.87 5.63
C ASP A 346 -13.49 16.09 5.10
N ASP A 347 -14.49 16.26 5.97
CA ASP A 347 -15.89 16.48 5.60
C ASP A 347 -16.18 17.95 5.26
N ASP A 348 -15.55 18.88 5.96
CA ASP A 348 -15.77 20.33 5.76
C ASP A 348 -14.80 20.93 4.74
N TYR A 349 -13.62 20.34 4.59
CA TYR A 349 -12.58 20.88 3.74
C TYR A 349 -12.82 20.50 2.28
N HIS A 350 -12.32 21.36 1.39
CA HIS A 350 -12.20 21.05 -0.01
C HIS A 350 -10.99 20.14 -0.24
N HIS A 351 -11.06 19.34 -1.30
CA HIS A 351 -9.96 18.48 -1.72
C HIS A 351 -9.60 18.81 -3.16
N LEU A 352 -8.41 19.37 -3.35
CA LEU A 352 -7.78 19.46 -4.66
C LEU A 352 -7.34 18.06 -5.07
N ILE A 353 -7.81 17.57 -6.20
CA ILE A 353 -7.51 16.22 -6.70
C ILE A 353 -6.75 16.33 -8.02
N LEU A 354 -5.61 15.66 -8.09
CA LEU A 354 -4.88 15.42 -9.32
C LEU A 354 -5.26 14.05 -9.87
N TRP A 355 -5.70 14.00 -11.12
CA TRP A 355 -6.27 12.81 -11.74
C TRP A 355 -5.49 12.41 -12.99
N ASP A 356 -5.09 11.14 -13.07
CA ASP A 356 -4.57 10.51 -14.29
C ASP A 356 -5.71 9.82 -15.04
N PRO A 357 -6.22 10.41 -16.13
CA PRO A 357 -7.34 9.83 -16.88
C PRO A 357 -6.95 8.58 -17.68
N ALA A 358 -5.67 8.39 -18.01
CA ALA A 358 -5.22 7.21 -18.74
C ALA A 358 -5.14 5.99 -17.83
N ARG A 359 -4.76 6.20 -16.56
CA ARG A 359 -4.62 5.13 -15.56
C ARG A 359 -5.86 4.94 -14.70
N LEU A 360 -6.77 5.92 -14.72
CA LEU A 360 -7.92 6.01 -13.81
C LEU A 360 -7.49 6.00 -12.34
N GLU A 361 -6.49 6.83 -12.02
CA GLU A 361 -5.83 6.86 -10.71
C GLU A 361 -5.66 8.30 -10.21
N ILE A 362 -5.84 8.52 -8.90
CA ILE A 362 -5.54 9.80 -8.25
C ILE A 362 -4.03 9.92 -8.07
N ILE A 363 -3.39 10.89 -8.70
CA ILE A 363 -1.94 11.15 -8.59
C ILE A 363 -1.58 11.66 -7.19
N GLY A 364 -2.46 12.46 -6.61
CA GLY A 364 -2.28 13.08 -5.31
C GLY A 364 -3.42 14.04 -5.01
N ALA A 365 -3.43 14.56 -3.78
CA ALA A 365 -4.43 15.52 -3.37
C ALA A 365 -3.90 16.49 -2.32
N TYR A 366 -4.59 17.63 -2.20
CA TYR A 366 -4.37 18.61 -1.15
C TYR A 366 -5.70 19.01 -0.51
N ARG A 367 -5.85 18.72 0.78
CA ARG A 367 -6.95 19.23 1.59
C ARG A 367 -6.73 20.71 1.92
N PHE A 368 -7.70 21.55 1.61
CA PHE A 368 -7.66 22.98 1.97
C PHE A 368 -9.06 23.54 2.23
N ALA A 369 -9.15 24.69 2.89
CA ALA A 369 -10.44 25.34 3.13
C ALA A 369 -10.35 26.87 3.12
N PRO A 370 -11.34 27.56 2.54
CA PRO A 370 -11.57 28.98 2.77
C PRO A 370 -11.87 29.26 4.25
N VAL A 371 -11.02 30.05 4.90
CA VAL A 371 -11.12 30.23 6.34
C VAL A 371 -12.35 31.03 6.75
N ALA A 372 -12.69 32.09 6.00
CA ALA A 372 -13.88 32.89 6.30
C ALA A 372 -15.16 32.04 6.35
N GLU A 373 -15.30 31.09 5.42
CA GLU A 373 -16.46 30.20 5.33
C GLU A 373 -16.51 29.21 6.51
N LEU A 374 -15.35 28.65 6.89
CA LEU A 374 -15.25 27.76 8.06
C LEU A 374 -15.47 28.51 9.38
N MET A 375 -14.88 29.68 9.55
CA MET A 375 -15.04 30.48 10.76
C MET A 375 -16.49 30.94 10.96
N ALA A 376 -17.20 31.28 9.87
CA ALA A 376 -18.61 31.66 9.95
C ALA A 376 -19.51 30.51 10.43
N SER A 377 -19.15 29.25 10.13
CA SER A 377 -19.96 28.08 10.45
C SER A 377 -19.56 27.38 11.75
N LYS A 378 -18.26 27.28 12.05
CA LYS A 378 -17.70 26.50 13.18
C LYS A 378 -16.75 27.29 14.08
N GLY A 379 -16.55 28.59 13.82
CA GLY A 379 -15.55 29.38 14.52
C GLY A 379 -14.13 28.86 14.27
N LEU A 380 -13.22 29.18 15.19
CA LEU A 380 -11.81 28.74 15.10
C LEU A 380 -11.63 27.24 15.26
N ASP A 381 -12.55 26.55 15.93
CA ASP A 381 -12.52 25.09 16.10
C ASP A 381 -12.74 24.34 14.78
N GLY A 382 -13.26 25.02 13.75
CA GLY A 382 -13.33 24.49 12.39
C GLY A 382 -11.98 24.39 11.69
N LEU A 383 -10.93 25.05 12.20
CA LEU A 383 -9.62 25.10 11.57
C LEU A 383 -8.69 24.02 12.15
N TYR A 384 -8.18 23.14 11.29
CA TYR A 384 -7.24 22.08 11.65
C TYR A 384 -6.01 22.65 12.37
N SER A 385 -5.39 23.68 11.81
CA SER A 385 -4.23 24.36 12.38
C SER A 385 -4.51 24.94 13.77
N HIS A 386 -5.75 25.28 14.11
CA HIS A 386 -6.10 25.78 15.46
C HIS A 386 -6.00 24.69 16.54
N THR A 387 -6.07 23.41 16.15
CA THR A 387 -5.78 22.27 17.03
C THR A 387 -4.31 22.19 17.45
N LEU A 388 -3.41 22.73 16.62
CA LEU A 388 -1.96 22.69 16.81
C LEU A 388 -1.41 24.03 17.34
N PHE A 389 -2.04 25.14 16.95
CA PHE A 389 -1.58 26.50 17.23
C PHE A 389 -2.70 27.35 17.84
N GLY A 390 -2.35 28.20 18.81
CA GLY A 390 -3.25 29.22 19.36
C GLY A 390 -3.15 30.49 18.52
N PHE A 391 -4.29 31.02 18.05
CA PHE A 391 -4.35 32.24 17.25
C PHE A 391 -4.77 33.44 18.09
N GLU A 392 -4.00 34.52 18.00
CA GLU A 392 -4.33 35.79 18.63
C GLU A 392 -5.43 36.52 17.85
N ALA A 393 -6.25 37.30 18.56
CA ALA A 393 -7.36 38.06 17.97
C ALA A 393 -6.93 39.01 16.83
N ARG A 394 -5.69 39.51 16.88
CA ARG A 394 -5.12 40.38 15.83
C ARG A 394 -4.88 39.67 14.50
N LEU A 395 -4.84 38.34 14.50
CA LEU A 395 -4.67 37.54 13.28
C LEU A 395 -5.99 37.35 12.51
N LEU A 396 -7.14 37.46 13.19
CA LEU A 396 -8.46 37.14 12.63
C LEU A 396 -8.79 37.88 11.33
N PRO A 397 -8.55 39.20 11.18
CA PRO A 397 -8.84 39.89 9.93
C PRO A 397 -8.00 39.38 8.75
N ARG A 398 -6.79 38.86 9.01
CA ARG A 398 -5.96 38.24 7.97
C ARG A 398 -6.45 36.83 7.64
N LEU A 399 -6.93 36.09 8.63
CA LEU A 399 -7.54 34.77 8.44
C LEU A 399 -8.76 34.83 7.53
N GLU A 400 -9.59 35.88 7.61
CA GLU A 400 -10.74 36.03 6.69
C GLU A 400 -10.35 36.09 5.21
N LEU A 401 -9.12 36.50 4.89
CA LEU A 401 -8.57 36.54 3.53
C LEU A 401 -7.70 35.31 3.20
N ALA A 402 -7.72 34.30 4.05
CA ALA A 402 -6.82 33.16 3.96
C ALA A 402 -7.50 31.88 3.47
N ILE A 403 -6.69 31.03 2.84
CA ILE A 403 -6.97 29.61 2.64
C ILE A 403 -6.07 28.84 3.59
N GLU A 404 -6.68 27.97 4.38
CA GLU A 404 -5.93 27.01 5.16
C GLU A 404 -5.54 25.81 4.28
N LEU A 405 -4.26 25.55 4.19
CA LEU A 405 -3.68 24.36 3.56
C LEU A 405 -3.37 23.33 4.63
N GLY A 406 -3.96 22.13 4.52
CA GLY A 406 -3.76 21.06 5.49
C GLY A 406 -2.93 19.91 4.92
N ARG A 407 -3.58 18.75 4.84
CA ARG A 407 -2.94 17.49 4.54
C ARG A 407 -2.79 17.30 3.03
N SER A 408 -1.56 17.06 2.56
CA SER A 408 -1.27 16.78 1.14
C SER A 408 -0.49 15.48 0.96
N PHE A 409 -0.69 14.81 -0.17
CA PHE A 409 0.11 13.64 -0.53
C PHE A 409 0.23 13.50 -2.04
N ILE A 410 1.33 12.88 -2.47
CA ILE A 410 1.47 12.29 -3.80
C ILE A 410 1.63 10.80 -3.58
N GLN A 411 0.89 9.98 -4.34
CA GLN A 411 1.01 8.53 -4.18
C GLN A 411 2.40 8.02 -4.62
N PRO A 412 2.96 6.97 -3.97
CA PRO A 412 4.31 6.50 -4.24
C PRO A 412 4.63 6.19 -5.71
N ALA A 413 3.64 5.73 -6.49
CA ALA A 413 3.81 5.45 -7.91
C ALA A 413 4.14 6.68 -8.78
N TYR A 414 4.05 7.89 -8.20
CA TYR A 414 4.33 9.16 -8.85
C TYR A 414 5.43 9.97 -8.13
N TRP A 415 6.10 9.38 -7.14
CA TRP A 415 7.28 9.99 -6.53
C TRP A 415 8.42 10.15 -7.54
N GLY A 416 9.21 11.22 -7.37
CA GLY A 416 10.25 11.61 -8.32
C GLY A 416 9.72 12.22 -9.63
N LYS A 417 8.39 12.27 -9.82
CA LYS A 417 7.74 12.97 -10.93
C LYS A 417 7.32 14.39 -10.50
N ARG A 418 6.59 15.07 -11.37
CA ARG A 418 6.11 16.46 -11.19
C ARG A 418 4.91 16.61 -10.24
N GLY A 419 4.62 15.61 -9.39
CA GLY A 419 3.41 15.58 -8.56
C GLY A 419 3.22 16.82 -7.68
N LEU A 420 4.28 17.27 -6.98
CA LEU A 420 4.20 18.48 -6.15
C LEU A 420 3.97 19.74 -7.00
N ASP A 421 4.62 19.85 -8.16
CA ASP A 421 4.42 20.96 -9.11
C ASP A 421 2.96 20.99 -9.60
N TYR A 422 2.34 19.82 -9.80
CA TYR A 422 0.91 19.70 -10.17
C TYR A 422 -0.04 20.16 -9.08
N LEU A 423 0.26 19.89 -7.80
CA LEU A 423 -0.54 20.43 -6.70
C LEU A 423 -0.49 21.97 -6.70
N TRP A 424 0.66 22.56 -7.02
CA TRP A 424 0.79 24.01 -7.15
C TRP A 424 0.08 24.59 -8.38
N PHE A 425 0.00 23.86 -9.50
CA PHE A 425 -0.89 24.23 -10.60
C PHE A 425 -2.35 24.27 -10.14
N GLY A 426 -2.78 23.30 -9.32
CA GLY A 426 -4.15 23.28 -8.82
C GLY A 426 -4.46 24.37 -7.78
N ILE A 427 -3.54 24.64 -6.85
CA ILE A 427 -3.66 25.80 -5.94
C ILE A 427 -3.70 27.10 -6.76
N GLY A 428 -2.84 27.24 -7.76
CA GLY A 428 -2.79 28.41 -8.63
C GLY A 428 -4.08 28.58 -9.44
N ALA A 429 -4.65 27.50 -9.97
CA ALA A 429 -5.94 27.51 -10.67
C ALA A 429 -7.09 27.93 -9.75
N TYR A 430 -7.09 27.44 -8.50
CA TYR A 430 -8.06 27.87 -7.50
C TYR A 430 -7.91 29.37 -7.19
N LEU A 431 -6.69 29.86 -6.95
CA LEU A 431 -6.44 31.28 -6.69
C LEU A 431 -6.80 32.19 -7.88
N ALA A 432 -6.58 31.71 -9.11
CA ALA A 432 -6.97 32.44 -10.33
C ALA A 432 -8.50 32.58 -10.44
N ARG A 433 -9.23 31.51 -10.12
CA ARG A 433 -10.69 31.49 -10.15
C ARG A 433 -11.33 32.26 -8.99
N TYR A 434 -10.69 32.26 -7.82
CA TYR A 434 -11.17 32.91 -6.60
C TYR A 434 -10.15 33.96 -6.10
N PRO A 435 -10.02 35.12 -6.75
CA PRO A 435 -8.94 36.09 -6.50
C PRO A 435 -9.03 36.86 -5.17
N ARG A 436 -10.06 36.59 -4.36
CA ARG A 436 -10.29 37.25 -3.06
C ARG A 436 -9.28 36.86 -1.98
N TYR A 437 -8.60 35.74 -2.14
CA TYR A 437 -7.68 35.22 -1.12
C TYR A 437 -6.29 35.82 -1.27
N ARG A 438 -5.80 36.44 -0.19
CA ARG A 438 -4.46 37.00 -0.12
C ARG A 438 -3.47 36.07 0.55
N TYR A 439 -3.91 35.23 1.49
CA TYR A 439 -3.01 34.42 2.30
C TYR A 439 -3.23 32.93 2.09
N LEU A 440 -2.13 32.16 2.10
CA LEU A 440 -2.15 30.72 2.30
C LEU A 440 -1.42 30.43 3.59
N PHE A 441 -1.96 29.56 4.43
CA PHE A 441 -1.28 29.18 5.68
C PHE A 441 -1.65 27.76 6.11
N GLY A 442 -0.83 27.18 6.97
CA GLY A 442 -1.12 25.88 7.56
C GLY A 442 0.15 25.16 8.02
N PRO A 443 0.00 24.02 8.71
CA PRO A 443 1.14 23.26 9.18
C PRO A 443 1.85 22.58 8.00
N VAL A 444 3.17 22.65 8.02
CA VAL A 444 4.05 21.84 7.17
C VAL A 444 4.97 21.02 8.08
N SER A 445 5.00 19.71 7.87
CA SER A 445 5.63 18.78 8.80
C SER A 445 7.06 18.41 8.40
N LEU A 446 7.98 18.39 9.36
CA LEU A 446 9.27 17.72 9.28
C LEU A 446 9.17 16.35 9.93
N SER A 447 9.63 15.32 9.21
CA SER A 447 9.43 13.95 9.65
C SER A 447 10.02 13.66 11.03
N GLY A 448 9.26 12.93 11.85
CA GLY A 448 9.69 12.44 13.15
C GLY A 448 10.92 11.53 13.08
N SER A 449 11.17 10.88 11.93
CA SER A 449 12.32 10.00 11.73
C SER A 449 13.65 10.73 11.50
N LEU A 450 13.64 12.05 11.33
CA LEU A 450 14.87 12.83 11.17
C LEU A 450 15.75 12.74 12.43
N PRO A 451 17.08 12.66 12.30
CA PRO A 451 17.98 12.77 13.43
C PRO A 451 17.75 14.09 14.20
N PRO A 452 17.87 14.10 15.55
CA PRO A 452 17.67 15.33 16.34
C PRO A 452 18.50 16.53 15.84
N ALA A 453 19.77 16.31 15.52
CA ALA A 453 20.63 17.37 14.97
C ALA A 453 20.13 17.94 13.63
N ALA A 454 19.51 17.10 12.78
CA ALA A 454 18.94 17.57 11.51
C ALA A 454 17.68 18.40 11.74
N LYS A 455 16.86 18.03 12.74
CA LYS A 455 15.68 18.79 13.18
C LYS A 455 16.09 20.18 13.67
N ASP A 456 17.10 20.26 14.54
CA ASP A 456 17.61 21.53 15.07
C ASP A 456 18.17 22.45 13.98
N LEU A 457 18.93 21.89 13.03
CA LEU A 457 19.43 22.65 11.88
C LEU A 457 18.31 23.24 11.03
N LEU A 458 17.27 22.45 10.73
CA LEU A 458 16.13 22.90 9.94
C LEU A 458 15.33 23.97 10.68
N VAL A 459 14.93 23.70 11.92
CA VAL A 459 14.13 24.65 12.71
C VAL A 459 14.89 25.95 12.94
N SER A 460 16.19 25.88 13.30
CA SER A 460 17.02 27.08 13.47
C SER A 460 17.13 27.89 12.17
N PHE A 461 17.32 27.25 11.02
CA PHE A 461 17.42 27.95 9.74
C PHE A 461 16.12 28.68 9.39
N TYR A 462 14.98 28.00 9.50
CA TYR A 462 13.69 28.58 9.13
C TYR A 462 13.23 29.66 10.13
N ARG A 463 13.51 29.51 11.43
CA ARG A 463 13.26 30.56 12.43
C ARG A 463 14.03 31.85 12.14
N GLN A 464 15.25 31.76 11.62
CA GLN A 464 16.10 32.93 11.35
C GLN A 464 15.76 33.63 10.03
N HIS A 465 15.61 32.86 8.95
CA HIS A 465 15.46 33.42 7.60
C HIS A 465 14.01 33.72 7.20
N PHE A 466 13.03 33.18 7.93
CA PHE A 466 11.60 33.35 7.67
C PHE A 466 10.84 33.81 8.91
N THR A 467 11.47 34.66 9.72
CA THR A 467 10.89 35.26 10.93
C THR A 467 9.55 35.93 10.61
N PRO A 468 8.52 35.72 11.43
CA PRO A 468 7.24 36.39 11.23
C PRO A 468 7.35 37.88 11.56
N GLU A 469 6.73 38.74 10.75
CA GLU A 469 6.57 40.16 11.07
C GLU A 469 5.77 40.36 12.37
N LEU A 470 4.80 39.48 12.61
CA LEU A 470 3.98 39.43 13.82
C LEU A 470 3.81 37.98 14.25
N ALA A 471 4.38 37.59 15.40
CA ALA A 471 4.23 36.25 15.98
C ALA A 471 2.85 36.10 16.65
N LEU A 472 1.79 35.95 15.85
CA LEU A 472 0.39 35.92 16.32
C LEU A 472 -0.21 34.50 16.39
N ALA A 473 0.60 33.48 16.15
CA ALA A 473 0.18 32.09 16.17
C ALA A 473 1.23 31.21 16.84
N HIS A 474 1.00 30.89 18.11
CA HIS A 474 1.95 30.15 18.94
C HIS A 474 1.57 28.67 18.98
N SER A 475 2.56 27.79 18.91
CA SER A 475 2.33 26.35 19.04
C SER A 475 1.80 26.02 20.43
N ARG A 476 0.82 25.13 20.50
CA ARG A 476 0.33 24.57 21.77
C ARG A 476 1.33 23.58 22.39
N ARG A 477 2.30 23.10 21.59
CA ARG A 477 3.38 22.18 21.98
C ARG A 477 4.69 22.64 21.35
N PRO A 478 5.26 23.76 21.80
CA PRO A 478 6.36 24.42 21.10
C PRO A 478 7.60 23.54 21.00
N TYR A 479 8.26 23.59 19.85
CA TYR A 479 9.58 23.00 19.68
C TYR A 479 10.60 23.79 20.53
N PRO A 480 11.51 23.12 21.26
CA PRO A 480 12.47 23.78 22.13
C PRO A 480 13.20 24.94 21.46
N GLU A 481 13.50 25.97 22.26
CA GLU A 481 14.40 27.05 21.86
C GLU A 481 15.77 26.46 21.53
N THR A 482 16.25 26.75 20.32
CA THR A 482 17.58 26.33 19.84
C THR A 482 18.43 27.57 19.65
N LEU A 483 19.67 27.55 20.15
CA LEU A 483 20.62 28.63 19.87
C LEU A 483 20.78 28.81 18.34
N PRO A 484 20.94 30.05 17.84
CA PRO A 484 21.27 30.32 16.45
C PRO A 484 22.42 29.44 15.93
N LEU A 485 22.14 28.59 14.92
CA LEU A 485 23.14 27.70 14.31
C LEU A 485 23.77 28.25 13.03
N PHE A 486 23.30 29.41 12.56
CA PHE A 486 23.78 30.15 11.40
C PHE A 486 23.94 31.63 11.72
N GLU A 487 24.69 32.35 10.88
CA GLU A 487 24.98 33.79 11.07
C GLU A 487 23.74 34.66 10.78
N GLY A 488 22.82 34.21 9.91
CA GLY A 488 21.55 34.85 9.63
C GLY A 488 21.63 36.08 8.72
N GLN A 489 22.81 36.42 8.19
CA GLN A 489 23.01 37.61 7.37
C GLN A 489 22.73 37.39 5.88
N ASP A 490 23.18 36.25 5.32
CA ASP A 490 23.00 35.92 3.91
C ASP A 490 22.32 34.56 3.73
N TYR A 491 21.09 34.60 3.22
CA TYR A 491 20.28 33.41 2.93
C TYR A 491 21.02 32.42 2.03
N GLY A 492 21.74 32.90 1.00
CA GLY A 492 22.42 32.05 0.03
C GLY A 492 23.55 31.22 0.66
N THR A 493 24.35 31.85 1.50
CA THR A 493 25.47 31.24 2.22
C THR A 493 24.97 30.27 3.28
N ASP A 494 24.00 30.68 4.09
CA ASP A 494 23.42 29.83 5.13
C ASP A 494 22.69 28.62 4.53
N LEU A 495 22.00 28.79 3.39
CA LEU A 495 21.35 27.67 2.70
C LEU A 495 22.37 26.64 2.19
N LYS A 496 23.53 27.08 1.71
CA LYS A 496 24.63 26.18 1.31
C LYS A 496 25.18 25.43 2.52
N ALA A 497 25.37 26.13 3.64
CA ALA A 497 25.83 25.52 4.89
C ALA A 497 24.82 24.50 5.44
N LEU A 498 23.52 24.83 5.44
CA LEU A 498 22.45 23.93 5.85
C LEU A 498 22.48 22.64 5.02
N LYS A 499 22.54 22.75 3.70
CA LYS A 499 22.61 21.58 2.79
C LYS A 499 23.81 20.71 3.10
N ALA A 500 25.00 21.29 3.20
CA ALA A 500 26.22 20.54 3.51
C ALA A 500 26.14 19.82 4.87
N ARG A 501 25.57 20.46 5.90
CA ARG A 501 25.40 19.85 7.23
C ARG A 501 24.34 18.74 7.24
N LEU A 502 23.25 18.90 6.50
CA LEU A 502 22.24 17.85 6.34
C LEU A 502 22.78 16.66 5.55
N ASP A 503 23.55 16.92 4.48
CA ASP A 503 24.17 15.88 3.66
C ASP A 503 25.13 15.01 4.51
N ASN A 504 25.89 15.63 5.43
CA ASN A 504 26.73 14.92 6.40
C ASN A 504 25.93 14.00 7.36
N LEU A 505 24.64 14.29 7.56
CA LEU A 505 23.71 13.48 8.35
C LEU A 505 22.91 12.49 7.48
N GLY A 506 23.19 12.41 6.18
CA GLY A 506 22.42 11.61 5.23
C GLY A 506 20.99 12.10 5.03
N CYS A 507 20.73 13.38 5.31
CA CYS A 507 19.42 14.01 5.26
C CYS A 507 19.39 15.11 4.17
N ALA A 508 18.19 15.54 3.79
CA ALA A 508 18.01 16.67 2.87
C ALA A 508 16.88 17.58 3.38
N ILE A 509 16.83 18.81 2.87
CA ILE A 509 15.70 19.71 3.13
C ILE A 509 14.43 19.10 2.51
N PRO A 510 13.34 18.92 3.29
CA PRO A 510 12.11 18.38 2.76
C PRO A 510 11.57 19.21 1.59
N THR A 511 11.05 18.53 0.58
CA THR A 511 10.69 19.17 -0.70
C THR A 511 9.66 20.29 -0.53
N LEU A 512 8.69 20.12 0.39
CA LEU A 512 7.65 21.11 0.63
C LEU A 512 8.21 22.38 1.31
N TYR A 513 9.13 22.22 2.27
CA TYR A 513 9.86 23.34 2.90
C TYR A 513 10.69 24.12 1.88
N LYS A 514 11.41 23.41 0.99
CA LYS A 514 12.12 24.03 -0.13
C LYS A 514 11.17 24.81 -1.04
N GLN A 515 10.05 24.20 -1.41
CA GLN A 515 9.06 24.81 -2.31
C GLN A 515 8.47 26.10 -1.73
N TYR A 516 8.10 26.13 -0.44
CA TYR A 516 7.64 27.36 0.21
C TYR A 516 8.73 28.43 0.24
N SER A 517 9.94 28.09 0.66
CA SER A 517 11.05 29.06 0.76
C SER A 517 11.41 29.75 -0.55
N GLU A 518 11.16 29.10 -1.69
CA GLU A 518 11.51 29.64 -3.01
C GLU A 518 10.34 30.34 -3.72
N LEU A 519 9.12 30.31 -3.17
CA LEU A 519 7.88 30.74 -3.81
C LEU A 519 7.75 32.27 -3.93
N CYS A 520 8.04 32.98 -2.85
CA CYS A 520 7.79 34.41 -2.73
C CYS A 520 9.09 35.23 -2.64
N GLU A 521 8.98 36.52 -2.90
CA GLU A 521 10.01 37.51 -2.56
C GLU A 521 10.28 37.53 -1.04
N PRO A 522 11.48 37.97 -0.58
CA PRO A 522 11.85 37.93 0.83
C PRO A 522 10.79 38.56 1.76
N GLY A 523 10.34 37.82 2.78
CA GLY A 523 9.26 38.23 3.68
C GLY A 523 7.84 37.89 3.21
N GLY A 524 7.67 37.36 1.99
CA GLY A 524 6.38 36.85 1.51
C GLY A 524 6.04 35.46 2.03
N VAL A 525 7.02 34.76 2.61
CA VAL A 525 6.84 33.48 3.34
C VAL A 525 7.40 33.69 4.74
N GLN A 526 6.66 33.24 5.74
CA GLN A 526 7.01 33.33 7.15
C GLN A 526 6.69 32.00 7.83
N PHE A 527 7.46 31.63 8.85
CA PHE A 527 7.13 30.53 9.74
C PHE A 527 6.76 31.11 11.10
N MET A 528 5.47 31.05 11.45
CA MET A 528 4.93 31.69 12.65
C MET A 528 5.46 31.06 13.93
N ASP A 529 5.46 29.72 13.99
CA ASP A 529 6.06 28.95 15.08
C ASP A 529 6.26 27.49 14.64
N PHE A 530 6.97 26.71 15.47
CA PHE A 530 7.23 25.28 15.31
C PHE A 530 6.75 24.52 16.54
N GLY A 531 6.03 23.41 16.32
CA GLY A 531 5.52 22.55 17.38
C GLY A 531 5.79 21.07 17.14
N ILE A 532 5.67 20.25 18.18
CA ILE A 532 5.76 18.79 18.07
C ILE A 532 4.35 18.19 18.08
N ASP A 533 4.03 17.41 17.04
CA ASP A 533 2.77 16.66 16.95
C ASP A 533 2.98 15.17 17.24
N PRO A 534 2.61 14.68 18.45
CA PRO A 534 2.71 13.27 18.80
C PRO A 534 1.68 12.38 18.08
N ASP A 535 0.58 12.94 17.58
CA ASP A 535 -0.45 12.16 16.88
C ASP A 535 -0.02 11.81 15.45
N PHE A 536 1.04 12.45 14.95
CA PHE A 536 1.65 12.21 13.65
C PHE A 536 3.15 11.86 13.77
N ASN A 537 3.45 10.76 14.47
CA ASN A 537 4.81 10.22 14.65
C ASN A 537 5.83 11.21 15.25
N HIS A 538 5.39 12.10 16.15
CA HIS A 538 6.26 13.12 16.76
C HIS A 538 6.98 13.98 15.69
N CYS A 539 6.30 14.28 14.59
CA CYS A 539 6.79 15.22 13.59
C CYS A 539 6.87 16.63 14.17
N ILE A 540 7.61 17.51 13.49
CA ILE A 540 7.64 18.93 13.82
C ILE A 540 6.78 19.67 12.82
N ASP A 541 5.71 20.31 13.26
CA ASP A 541 4.89 21.16 12.41
C ASP A 541 5.38 22.60 12.50
N GLY A 542 5.83 23.14 11.38
CA GLY A 542 6.01 24.58 11.21
C GLY A 542 4.74 25.20 10.65
N LEU A 543 4.18 26.22 11.30
CA LEU A 543 3.05 26.97 10.76
C LEU A 543 3.55 27.95 9.70
N VAL A 544 3.44 27.58 8.42
CA VAL A 544 3.83 28.46 7.31
C VAL A 544 2.72 29.46 7.04
N TRP A 545 3.12 30.71 6.74
CA TRP A 545 2.25 31.80 6.31
C TRP A 545 2.80 32.39 5.02
N VAL A 546 1.96 32.50 4.00
CA VAL A 546 2.34 32.92 2.65
C VAL A 546 1.45 34.08 2.20
N ASP A 547 2.06 35.20 1.82
CA ASP A 547 1.37 36.30 1.15
C ASP A 547 1.38 36.08 -0.37
N VAL A 548 0.21 35.70 -0.91
CA VAL A 548 0.00 35.45 -2.32
C VAL A 548 0.37 36.67 -3.16
N SER A 549 0.24 37.90 -2.65
CA SER A 549 0.60 39.10 -3.41
C SER A 549 2.11 39.17 -3.71
N ARG A 550 2.93 38.53 -2.89
CA ARG A 550 4.40 38.53 -2.95
C ARG A 550 5.01 37.32 -3.66
N ILE A 551 4.18 36.49 -4.30
CA ILE A 551 4.66 35.39 -5.16
C ILE A 551 5.50 35.99 -6.30
N LYS A 552 6.70 35.42 -6.51
CA LYS A 552 7.63 35.89 -7.55
C LYS A 552 6.95 35.91 -8.93
N PRO A 553 7.19 36.93 -9.79
CA PRO A 553 6.49 37.08 -11.06
C PRO A 553 6.48 35.82 -11.94
N HIS A 554 7.63 35.14 -12.08
CA HIS A 554 7.73 33.91 -12.88
C HIS A 554 6.94 32.72 -12.28
N LYS A 555 6.83 32.62 -10.94
CA LYS A 555 6.01 31.61 -10.26
C LYS A 555 4.52 31.92 -10.41
N ARG A 556 4.15 33.20 -10.28
CA ARG A 556 2.77 33.67 -10.52
C ARG A 556 2.34 33.35 -11.95
N ALA A 557 3.14 33.70 -12.94
CA ALA A 557 2.85 33.41 -14.35
C ALA A 557 2.70 31.89 -14.58
N ARG A 558 3.57 31.08 -13.97
CA ARG A 558 3.51 29.62 -14.07
C ARG A 558 2.23 29.02 -13.49
N TYR A 559 1.89 29.35 -12.24
CA TYR A 559 0.83 28.65 -11.50
C TYR A 559 -0.55 29.31 -11.61
N ILE A 560 -0.59 30.65 -11.62
CA ILE A 560 -1.85 31.42 -11.63
C ILE A 560 -2.14 31.94 -13.04
N GLY A 561 -1.12 32.45 -13.74
CA GLY A 561 -1.27 33.07 -15.07
C GLY A 561 -1.56 32.09 -16.21
N SER A 562 -1.14 30.82 -16.09
CA SER A 562 -1.33 29.79 -17.12
C SER A 562 -2.79 29.39 -17.37
N GLN A 563 -3.71 29.77 -16.47
CA GLN A 563 -5.13 29.42 -16.54
C GLN A 563 -6.00 30.47 -17.22
N GLN A 564 -5.46 31.66 -17.55
CA GLN A 564 -6.23 32.72 -18.22
C GLN A 564 -6.41 32.52 -19.75
N ILE A 565 -5.88 31.44 -20.32
CA ILE A 565 -5.86 31.22 -21.79
C ILE A 565 -6.89 30.16 -22.25
N GLY A 566 -7.66 29.54 -21.34
CA GLY A 566 -8.72 28.58 -21.69
C GLY A 566 -10.04 28.93 -21.02
N ASP A 567 -11.07 29.20 -21.83
CA ASP A 567 -12.47 29.47 -21.49
C ASP A 567 -12.78 30.81 -20.79
N GLN A 568 -12.83 31.88 -21.59
CA GLN A 568 -13.98 32.77 -21.52
C GLN A 568 -15.08 32.19 -22.42
N PRO A 569 -16.24 31.78 -21.89
CA PRO A 569 -17.44 31.72 -22.70
C PRO A 569 -17.77 33.15 -23.13
N ASP A 570 -18.03 33.34 -24.42
CA ASP A 570 -18.42 34.62 -25.01
C ASP A 570 -19.49 35.34 -24.20
N GLY A 571 -19.39 36.67 -24.22
CA GLY A 571 -20.04 37.60 -23.30
C GLY A 571 -21.54 37.43 -23.13
N LEU A 572 -21.97 37.51 -21.87
CA LEU A 572 -23.25 38.14 -21.51
C LEU A 572 -22.95 39.58 -21.12
N HIS A 573 -22.93 40.47 -22.11
CA HIS A 573 -23.15 41.88 -21.86
C HIS A 573 -24.59 42.05 -21.35
N LEU A 574 -24.74 42.34 -20.06
CA LEU A 574 -25.99 42.87 -19.53
C LEU A 574 -26.09 44.35 -19.95
N ASP A 575 -27.06 44.65 -20.81
CA ASP A 575 -27.59 46.00 -21.02
C ASP A 575 -28.34 46.44 -19.73
N GLU A 576 -28.20 47.72 -19.38
CA GLU A 576 -28.84 48.43 -18.25
C GLU A 576 -30.39 48.33 -18.19
N GLN A 577 -31.06 47.59 -19.07
CA GLN A 577 -32.53 47.42 -19.04
C GLN A 577 -33.06 45.98 -18.84
N GLY A 578 -32.22 45.03 -18.44
CA GLY A 578 -32.69 43.81 -17.75
C GLY A 578 -33.82 43.02 -18.44
N ARG A 579 -33.66 42.65 -19.72
CA ARG A 579 -34.54 41.66 -20.37
C ARG A 579 -33.74 40.64 -21.19
N ALA A 580 -33.89 39.37 -20.85
CA ALA A 580 -33.40 38.25 -21.65
C ALA A 580 -34.27 38.09 -22.91
N ARG A 581 -33.64 37.96 -24.09
CA ARG A 581 -34.29 37.42 -25.29
C ARG A 581 -33.85 35.97 -25.49
N ALA A 582 -34.82 35.17 -25.96
CA ALA A 582 -34.81 33.71 -26.09
C ALA A 582 -33.70 33.14 -26.98
#